data_AF-A0A4Q7DXR5-F1
#
_entry.id   AF-A0A4Q7DXR5-F1
#
_cell.length_a   1.000
_cell.length_b   1.000
_cell.length_c   1.000
_cell.angle_alpha   90.00
_cell.angle_beta   90.00
_cell.angle_gamma   90.00
#
_symmetry.space_group_name_H-M   'P 1'
#
loop_
_entity.id
_entity.type
_entity.pdbx_description
1 polymer ?
#
loop_
_entity_poly.entity_id
_entity_poly.type
_entity_poly.pdbx_seq_one_letter_code
_entity_poly.pdbx_strand_id
1 'polypeptide(L)'
;MKTAATRLAWLLALVCLFPLVTGASSFFVQDNAGIINSDTWKMVDQKNAKYQKSDQHPIVIVETLQNAKKTQPAGLSKASRTLYIVINVQKDGTKKAYLYSSSDLHSQFTAQVRANILSHTASKITADDPIAFNEGVQELFKISVTLIDQSLGFKKDSLDLSSEEVNRVIKPADLRIPIMLALLVLIAAVIIFLRFTIRRQARK
;
A
#
# COMPACT_ATOMS: atom_id res chain seq x y z
N MET A 1 -43.81 42.68 0.67
CA MET A 1 -43.38 41.65 1.66
C MET A 1 -43.28 40.23 1.09
N LYS A 2 -44.15 39.80 0.14
CA LYS A 2 -44.12 38.45 -0.45
C LYS A 2 -42.79 38.07 -1.15
N THR A 3 -42.12 39.02 -1.78
CA THR A 3 -40.87 38.82 -2.56
C THR A 3 -39.61 38.67 -1.70
N ALA A 4 -39.60 39.25 -0.49
CA ALA A 4 -38.49 39.12 0.44
C ALA A 4 -38.52 37.75 1.13
N ALA A 5 -39.71 37.28 1.49
CA ALA A 5 -39.91 35.98 2.11
C ALA A 5 -39.54 34.82 1.15
N THR A 6 -39.89 34.92 -0.14
CA THR A 6 -39.49 33.91 -1.14
C THR A 6 -38.00 33.92 -1.43
N ARG A 7 -37.34 35.09 -1.46
CA ARG A 7 -35.88 35.17 -1.61
C ARG A 7 -35.14 34.60 -0.40
N LEU A 8 -35.66 34.81 0.81
CA LEU A 8 -35.11 34.23 2.03
C LEU A 8 -35.28 32.70 2.09
N ALA A 9 -36.43 32.19 1.65
CA ALA A 9 -36.69 30.76 1.55
C ALA A 9 -35.77 30.07 0.52
N TRP A 10 -35.50 30.73 -0.62
CA TRP A 10 -34.55 30.25 -1.63
C TRP A 10 -33.10 30.26 -1.12
N LEU A 11 -32.69 31.29 -0.36
CA LEU A 11 -31.38 31.33 0.29
C LEU A 11 -31.20 30.23 1.34
N LEU A 12 -32.23 29.98 2.16
CA LEU A 12 -32.25 28.89 3.13
C LEU A 12 -32.16 27.51 2.45
N ALA A 13 -32.90 27.30 1.36
CA ALA A 13 -32.80 26.07 0.58
C ALA A 13 -31.40 25.87 -0.02
N LEU A 14 -30.75 26.94 -0.49
CA LEU A 14 -29.38 26.88 -1.02
C LEU A 14 -28.34 26.57 0.07
N VAL A 15 -28.51 27.11 1.28
CA VAL A 15 -27.66 26.83 2.44
C VAL A 15 -27.86 25.39 2.94
N CYS A 16 -29.09 24.88 2.90
CA CYS A 16 -29.40 23.48 3.24
C CYS A 16 -28.89 22.48 2.19
N LEU A 17 -28.75 22.89 0.93
CA LEU A 17 -28.17 22.08 -0.15
C LEU A 17 -26.63 22.12 -0.18
N PHE A 18 -26.00 23.13 0.42
CA PHE A 18 -24.54 23.26 0.46
C PHE A 18 -23.81 22.06 1.09
N PRO A 19 -24.24 21.47 2.23
CA PRO A 19 -23.58 20.29 2.80
C PRO A 19 -23.80 19.00 2.00
N LEU A 20 -24.71 18.97 1.02
CA LEU A 20 -24.94 17.81 0.16
C LEU A 20 -23.95 17.73 -1.02
N VAL A 21 -23.25 18.83 -1.33
CA VAL A 21 -22.31 18.91 -2.47
C VAL A 21 -20.84 18.95 -2.02
N THR A 22 -20.58 19.08 -0.72
CA THR A 22 -19.23 18.86 -0.18
C THR A 22 -19.00 17.35 -0.05
N GLY A 23 -18.71 16.69 -1.17
CA GLY A 23 -17.94 15.44 -1.10
C GLY A 23 -16.70 15.77 -0.27
N ALA A 24 -16.56 15.15 0.90
CA ALA A 24 -15.43 15.41 1.78
C ALA A 24 -14.16 15.24 0.93
N SER A 25 -13.41 16.31 0.71
CA SER A 25 -12.11 16.25 0.06
C SER A 25 -11.07 16.18 1.18
N SER A 26 -10.45 15.02 1.36
CA SER A 26 -9.37 14.82 2.32
C SER A 26 -8.09 15.18 1.63
N PHE A 27 -7.28 15.96 2.33
CA PHE A 27 -5.90 16.21 1.92
C PHE A 27 -5.08 14.91 1.81
N PHE A 28 -5.41 13.90 2.63
CA PHE A 28 -4.70 12.63 2.72
C PHE A 28 -5.11 11.60 1.66
N VAL A 29 -6.27 11.79 1.03
CA VAL A 29 -6.73 10.92 -0.07
C VAL A 29 -7.02 11.77 -1.31
N GLN A 30 -6.08 11.76 -2.24
CA GLN A 30 -6.13 12.49 -3.50
C GLN A 30 -6.58 11.53 -4.62
N ASP A 31 -7.89 11.27 -4.70
CA ASP A 31 -8.45 10.28 -5.62
C ASP A 31 -8.77 10.86 -7.01
N ASN A 32 -7.75 11.18 -7.80
CA ASN A 32 -7.95 11.75 -9.15
C ASN A 32 -8.53 10.74 -10.16
N ALA A 33 -8.44 9.45 -9.88
CA ALA A 33 -9.01 8.38 -10.71
C ALA A 33 -10.43 7.96 -10.29
N GLY A 34 -10.91 8.38 -9.11
CA GLY A 34 -12.25 8.05 -8.61
C GLY A 34 -12.46 6.56 -8.28
N ILE A 35 -11.40 5.88 -7.83
CA ILE A 35 -11.39 4.42 -7.58
C ILE A 35 -11.28 4.04 -6.10
N ILE A 36 -11.11 5.03 -5.21
CA ILE A 36 -11.00 4.81 -3.77
C ILE A 36 -12.40 4.84 -3.14
N ASN A 37 -12.75 3.79 -2.40
CA ASN A 37 -14.03 3.72 -1.70
C ASN A 37 -14.00 4.45 -0.35
N SER A 38 -15.18 4.64 0.24
CA SER A 38 -15.34 5.36 1.51
C SER A 38 -14.62 4.73 2.70
N ASP A 39 -14.44 3.41 2.70
CA ASP A 39 -13.85 2.69 3.84
C ASP A 39 -12.34 2.86 3.86
N THR A 40 -11.70 2.74 2.69
CA THR A 40 -10.30 3.10 2.49
C THR A 40 -10.08 4.56 2.86
N TRP A 41 -10.99 5.44 2.45
CA TRP A 41 -10.93 6.86 2.74
C TRP A 41 -10.95 7.17 4.24
N LYS A 42 -11.93 6.61 4.96
CA LYS A 42 -12.05 6.75 6.42
C LYS A 42 -10.83 6.20 7.14
N MET A 43 -10.28 5.07 6.69
CA MET A 43 -9.10 4.45 7.29
C MET A 43 -7.88 5.39 7.21
N VAL A 44 -7.64 5.98 6.04
CA VAL A 44 -6.54 6.92 5.83
C VAL A 44 -6.70 8.16 6.70
N ASP A 45 -7.91 8.74 6.72
CA ASP A 45 -8.20 9.92 7.52
C ASP A 45 -8.07 9.68 9.02
N GLN A 46 -8.60 8.57 9.52
CA GLN A 46 -8.52 8.23 10.94
C GLN A 46 -7.08 8.09 11.42
N LYS A 47 -6.22 7.42 10.66
CA LYS A 47 -4.80 7.27 11.04
C LYS A 47 -4.07 8.61 10.96
N ASN A 48 -4.25 9.39 9.89
CA ASN A 48 -3.61 10.70 9.79
C ASN A 48 -4.11 11.67 10.87
N ALA A 49 -5.39 11.63 11.24
CA ALA A 49 -5.93 12.41 12.36
C ALA A 49 -5.29 12.02 13.71
N LYS A 50 -4.93 10.75 13.90
CA LYS A 50 -4.14 10.30 15.07
C LYS A 50 -2.74 10.90 15.01
N TYR A 51 -2.07 10.81 13.86
CA TYR A 51 -0.72 11.36 13.69
C TYR A 51 -0.65 12.87 13.86
N GLN A 52 -1.65 13.61 13.39
CA GLN A 52 -1.75 15.06 13.60
C GLN A 52 -1.77 15.47 15.08
N LYS A 53 -2.25 14.59 15.97
CA LYS A 53 -2.29 14.83 17.42
C LYS A 53 -0.99 14.43 18.14
N SER A 54 -0.02 13.86 17.43
CA SER A 54 1.25 13.40 17.98
C SER A 54 2.37 14.40 17.71
N ASP A 55 3.36 14.49 18.59
CA ASP A 55 4.48 15.44 18.43
C ASP A 55 5.36 15.17 17.19
N GLN A 56 5.33 13.94 16.66
CA GLN A 56 6.12 13.55 15.49
C GLN A 56 5.44 13.91 14.17
N HIS A 57 4.11 14.08 14.16
CA HIS A 57 3.30 14.45 12.99
C HIS A 57 3.65 13.73 11.66
N PRO A 58 3.77 12.38 11.62
CA PRO A 58 3.92 11.69 10.34
C PRO A 58 2.66 11.84 9.47
N ILE A 59 2.83 11.71 8.16
CA ILE A 59 1.75 11.88 7.18
C ILE A 59 1.81 10.71 6.20
N VAL A 60 0.66 10.11 5.89
CA VAL A 60 0.52 9.14 4.81
C VAL A 60 -0.53 9.61 3.83
N ILE A 61 -0.14 9.82 2.59
CA ILE A 61 -1.01 10.29 1.50
C ILE A 61 -1.26 9.13 0.54
N VAL A 62 -2.53 8.88 0.25
CA VAL A 62 -2.96 7.96 -0.81
C VAL A 62 -3.37 8.82 -2.01
N GLU A 63 -2.68 8.65 -3.13
CA GLU A 63 -2.92 9.40 -4.36
C GLU A 63 -3.22 8.44 -5.50
N THR A 64 -4.32 8.66 -6.22
CA THR A 64 -4.58 7.98 -7.48
C THR A 64 -4.35 8.94 -8.64
N LEU A 65 -3.79 8.42 -9.73
CA LEU A 65 -3.44 9.15 -10.93
C LEU A 65 -4.06 8.47 -12.14
N GLN A 66 -4.49 9.28 -13.12
CA GLN A 66 -5.00 8.78 -14.40
C GLN A 66 -3.95 8.96 -15.49
N ASN A 67 -3.40 7.86 -15.99
CA ASN A 67 -2.46 7.79 -17.11
C ASN A 67 -1.29 8.79 -16.98
N ALA A 68 -0.75 8.92 -15.76
CA ALA A 68 0.28 9.90 -15.49
C ALA A 68 1.65 9.43 -16.00
N LYS A 69 2.38 10.33 -16.66
CA LYS A 69 3.78 10.09 -17.06
C LYS A 69 4.76 10.20 -15.89
N LYS A 70 4.43 11.02 -14.88
CA LYS A 70 5.21 11.22 -13.67
C LYS A 70 4.37 10.82 -12.47
N THR A 71 4.85 9.84 -11.72
CA THR A 71 4.17 9.28 -10.54
C THR A 71 4.77 9.77 -9.23
N GLN A 72 5.95 10.39 -9.27
CA GLN A 72 6.59 10.95 -8.08
C GLN A 72 5.95 12.30 -7.70
N PRO A 73 5.45 12.46 -6.46
CA PRO A 73 4.87 13.70 -5.98
C PRO A 73 5.83 14.89 -6.10
N ALA A 74 5.33 16.05 -6.55
CA ALA A 74 6.14 17.24 -6.84
C ALA A 74 6.82 17.87 -5.61
N GLY A 75 6.39 17.50 -4.39
CA GLY A 75 6.94 18.00 -3.13
C GLY A 75 7.78 17.00 -2.34
N LEU A 76 8.06 15.80 -2.87
CA LEU A 76 8.69 14.72 -2.09
C LEU A 76 10.02 15.14 -1.44
N SER A 77 10.83 15.94 -2.13
CA SER A 77 12.14 16.38 -1.64
C SER A 77 12.07 17.37 -0.47
N LYS A 78 10.93 18.02 -0.27
CA LYS A 78 10.68 18.97 0.83
C LYS A 78 9.81 18.38 1.94
N ALA A 79 9.23 17.20 1.69
CA ALA A 79 8.37 16.52 2.64
C ALA A 79 9.20 15.99 3.82
N SER A 80 8.61 15.94 5.00
CA SER A 80 9.21 15.36 6.21
C SER A 80 8.21 14.39 6.82
N ARG A 81 8.71 13.24 7.28
CA ARG A 81 7.89 12.15 7.86
C ARG A 81 6.67 11.80 7.02
N THR A 82 6.81 11.87 5.70
CA THR A 82 5.70 11.70 4.76
C THR A 82 5.93 10.48 3.90
N LEU A 83 4.93 9.61 3.83
CA LEU A 83 4.84 8.53 2.87
C LEU A 83 3.72 8.82 1.87
N TYR A 84 3.99 8.53 0.60
CA TYR A 84 3.02 8.58 -0.48
C TYR A 84 2.81 7.17 -1.02
N ILE A 85 1.55 6.73 -1.04
CA ILE A 85 1.06 5.56 -1.74
C ILE A 85 0.41 6.06 -3.01
N VAL A 86 1.11 5.92 -4.14
CA VAL A 86 0.66 6.45 -5.44
C VAL A 86 0.19 5.30 -6.31
N ILE A 87 -1.02 5.37 -6.85
CA ILE A 87 -1.61 4.36 -7.74
C ILE A 87 -1.91 5.00 -9.08
N ASN A 88 -1.27 4.55 -10.14
CA ASN A 88 -1.45 5.08 -11.49
C ASN A 88 -2.27 4.12 -12.36
N VAL A 89 -3.47 4.52 -12.74
CA VAL A 89 -4.33 3.83 -13.71
C VAL A 89 -3.77 4.09 -15.10
N GLN A 90 -3.21 3.06 -15.73
CA GLN A 90 -2.63 3.14 -17.07
C GLN A 90 -3.72 3.32 -18.14
N LYS A 91 -3.28 3.68 -19.36
CA LYS A 91 -4.18 3.84 -20.51
C LYS A 91 -4.97 2.56 -20.85
N ASP A 92 -4.40 1.39 -20.57
CA ASP A 92 -5.02 0.08 -20.78
C ASP A 92 -5.90 -0.38 -19.60
N GLY A 93 -6.10 0.47 -18.58
CA GLY A 93 -6.87 0.17 -17.38
C GLY A 93 -6.09 -0.58 -16.29
N THR A 94 -4.86 -1.03 -16.58
CA THR A 94 -4.02 -1.68 -15.58
C THR A 94 -3.60 -0.69 -14.51
N LYS A 95 -3.43 -1.16 -13.28
CA LYS A 95 -3.13 -0.31 -12.12
C LYS A 95 -1.73 -0.63 -11.61
N LYS A 96 -0.92 0.40 -11.35
CA LYS A 96 0.43 0.26 -10.80
C LYS A 96 0.58 1.10 -9.55
N ALA A 97 0.97 0.45 -8.45
CA ALA A 97 1.26 1.12 -7.19
C ALA A 97 2.75 1.47 -7.05
N TYR A 98 3.02 2.56 -6.36
CA TYR A 98 4.34 3.09 -6.04
C TYR A 98 4.35 3.56 -4.58
N LEU A 99 5.49 3.39 -3.92
CA LEU A 99 5.73 3.92 -2.59
C LEU A 99 6.86 4.95 -2.67
N TYR A 100 6.60 6.17 -2.21
CA TYR A 100 7.59 7.21 -2.07
C TYR A 100 7.63 7.69 -0.63
N SER A 101 8.82 7.83 -0.06
CA SER A 101 9.00 8.33 1.30
C SER A 101 9.94 9.52 1.32
N SER A 102 9.70 10.44 2.26
CA SER A 102 10.67 11.46 2.64
C SER A 102 11.97 10.80 3.13
N SER A 103 13.07 11.54 3.04
CA SER A 103 14.42 11.02 3.36
C SER A 103 14.54 10.42 4.75
N ASP A 104 13.83 11.00 5.73
CA ASP A 104 13.83 10.54 7.13
C ASP A 104 13.14 9.19 7.36
N LEU A 105 12.33 8.70 6.39
CA LEU A 105 11.69 7.38 6.43
C LEU A 105 12.38 6.35 5.50
N HIS A 106 13.51 6.69 4.88
CA HIS A 106 14.17 5.80 3.90
C HIS A 106 14.66 4.49 4.52
N SER A 107 15.06 4.50 5.80
CA SER A 107 15.53 3.28 6.47
C SER A 107 14.42 2.24 6.65
N GLN A 108 13.17 2.67 6.74
CA GLN A 108 11.98 1.82 6.85
C GLN A 108 11.51 1.38 5.47
N PHE A 109 11.61 2.28 4.49
CA PHE A 109 11.15 2.05 3.11
C PHE A 109 12.33 1.93 2.16
N THR A 110 13.25 1.00 2.42
CA THR A 110 14.36 0.69 1.49
C THR A 110 13.82 0.19 0.15
N ALA A 111 14.64 0.20 -0.91
CA ALA A 111 14.24 -0.32 -2.22
C ALA A 111 13.71 -1.76 -2.14
N GLN A 112 14.38 -2.62 -1.38
CA GLN A 112 13.96 -4.01 -1.18
C GLN A 112 12.63 -4.10 -0.41
N VAL A 113 12.49 -3.34 0.68
CA VAL A 113 11.24 -3.33 1.46
C VAL A 113 10.07 -2.87 0.60
N ARG A 114 10.23 -1.78 -0.16
CA ARG A 114 9.19 -1.29 -1.09
C ARG A 114 8.83 -2.35 -2.13
N ALA A 115 9.81 -3.00 -2.75
CA ALA A 115 9.58 -4.05 -3.73
C ALA A 115 8.77 -5.23 -3.12
N ASN A 116 9.10 -5.63 -1.90
CA ASN A 116 8.41 -6.71 -1.21
C ASN A 116 6.96 -6.35 -0.87
N ILE A 117 6.71 -5.15 -0.35
CA ILE A 117 5.36 -4.64 -0.03
C ILE A 117 4.50 -4.56 -1.31
N LEU A 118 5.06 -4.01 -2.39
CA LEU A 118 4.36 -3.87 -3.67
C LEU A 118 4.07 -5.25 -4.28
N SER A 119 5.00 -6.20 -4.20
CA SER A 119 4.79 -7.57 -4.67
C SER A 119 3.69 -8.29 -3.88
N HIS A 120 3.68 -8.12 -2.55
CA HIS A 120 2.70 -8.75 -1.67
C HIS A 120 1.25 -8.34 -1.99
N THR A 121 1.04 -7.09 -2.39
CA THR A 121 -0.29 -6.52 -2.67
C THR A 121 -0.63 -6.47 -4.16
N ALA A 122 0.29 -6.88 -5.05
CA ALA A 122 0.19 -6.67 -6.49
C ALA A 122 -1.11 -7.25 -7.08
N SER A 123 -1.46 -8.48 -6.73
CA SER A 123 -2.64 -9.17 -7.28
C SER A 123 -3.94 -8.41 -7.02
N LYS A 124 -4.10 -7.86 -5.81
CA LYS A 124 -5.25 -7.05 -5.41
C LYS A 124 -5.22 -5.68 -6.08
N ILE A 125 -4.07 -5.02 -6.13
CA ILE A 125 -3.92 -3.71 -6.78
C ILE A 125 -4.25 -3.78 -8.27
N THR A 126 -3.86 -4.87 -8.95
CA THR A 126 -4.15 -5.06 -10.37
C THR A 126 -5.55 -5.58 -10.66
N ALA A 127 -6.33 -5.92 -9.63
CA ALA A 127 -7.67 -6.46 -9.82
C ALA A 127 -8.62 -5.44 -10.45
N ASP A 128 -9.50 -5.90 -11.33
CA ASP A 128 -10.57 -5.07 -11.89
C ASP A 128 -11.76 -4.93 -10.96
N ASP A 129 -11.92 -5.87 -10.03
CA ASP A 129 -12.92 -5.80 -8.97
C ASP A 129 -12.60 -4.63 -8.00
N PRO A 130 -13.49 -3.63 -7.86
CA PRO A 130 -13.26 -2.49 -6.98
C PRO A 130 -13.10 -2.86 -5.50
N ILE A 131 -13.71 -3.97 -5.06
CA ILE A 131 -13.60 -4.45 -3.67
C ILE A 131 -12.19 -4.97 -3.44
N ALA A 132 -11.73 -5.94 -4.24
CA ALA A 132 -10.37 -6.48 -4.16
C ALA A 132 -9.30 -5.39 -4.33
N PHE A 133 -9.52 -4.43 -5.23
CA PHE A 133 -8.64 -3.28 -5.38
C PHE A 133 -8.51 -2.49 -4.07
N ASN A 134 -9.63 -2.10 -3.46
CA ASN A 134 -9.63 -1.32 -2.24
C ASN A 134 -9.04 -2.10 -1.05
N GLU A 135 -9.26 -3.42 -0.98
CA GLU A 135 -8.55 -4.26 -0.02
C GLU A 135 -7.03 -4.18 -0.20
N GLY A 136 -6.54 -4.21 -1.44
CA GLY A 136 -5.12 -4.05 -1.75
C GLY A 136 -4.57 -2.69 -1.29
N VAL A 137 -5.33 -1.61 -1.50
CA VAL A 137 -4.94 -0.27 -1.02
C VAL A 137 -4.90 -0.22 0.51
N GLN A 138 -5.90 -0.79 1.17
CA GLN A 138 -5.95 -0.87 2.63
C GLN A 138 -4.79 -1.70 3.20
N GLU A 139 -4.43 -2.81 2.56
CA GLU A 139 -3.27 -3.61 2.95
C GLU A 139 -1.96 -2.82 2.78
N LEU A 140 -1.75 -2.17 1.63
CA LEU A 140 -0.61 -1.27 1.42
C LEU A 140 -0.53 -0.21 2.51
N PHE A 141 -1.66 0.38 2.87
CA PHE A 141 -1.76 1.38 3.91
C PHE A 141 -1.37 0.82 5.29
N LYS A 142 -1.99 -0.29 5.71
CA LYS A 142 -1.74 -0.95 7.00
C LYS A 142 -0.28 -1.36 7.17
N ILE A 143 0.31 -2.00 6.16
CA ILE A 143 1.73 -2.39 6.17
C ILE A 143 2.61 -1.14 6.35
N SER A 144 2.30 -0.09 5.60
CA SER A 144 3.07 1.15 5.62
C SER A 144 3.00 1.87 6.95
N VAL A 145 1.80 2.05 7.51
CA VAL A 145 1.63 2.73 8.80
C VAL A 145 2.20 1.91 9.95
N THR A 146 2.17 0.57 9.86
CA THR A 146 2.85 -0.30 10.84
C THR A 146 4.35 -0.03 10.87
N LEU A 147 5.01 0.12 9.71
CA LEU A 147 6.45 0.41 9.65
C LEU A 147 6.79 1.80 10.20
N ILE A 148 5.94 2.78 9.93
CA ILE A 148 6.07 4.13 10.50
C ILE A 148 5.91 4.07 12.02
N ASP A 149 4.86 3.42 12.51
CA ASP A 149 4.55 3.31 13.94
C ASP A 149 5.67 2.62 14.71
N GLN A 150 6.18 1.50 14.19
CA GLN A 150 7.31 0.78 14.79
C GLN A 150 8.58 1.62 14.82
N SER A 151 8.86 2.37 13.75
CA SER A 151 10.04 3.22 13.66
C SER A 151 9.99 4.42 14.61
N LEU A 152 8.81 4.98 14.81
CA LEU A 152 8.60 6.20 15.57
C LEU A 152 8.18 5.93 17.03
N GLY A 153 7.94 4.66 17.38
CA GLY A 153 7.60 4.24 18.74
C GLY A 153 6.13 4.45 19.11
N PHE A 154 5.23 4.49 18.13
CA PHE A 154 3.80 4.58 18.39
C PHE A 154 3.27 3.29 19.02
N LYS A 155 2.27 3.44 19.88
CA LYS A 155 1.52 2.29 20.42
C LYS A 155 0.69 1.67 19.30
N LYS A 156 0.79 0.34 19.19
CA LYS A 156 0.01 -0.49 18.29
C LYS A 156 -1.49 -0.17 18.39
N ASP A 157 -2.14 0.01 17.25
CA ASP A 157 -3.59 0.15 17.13
C ASP A 157 -4.22 -0.89 16.18
N SER A 158 -5.52 -0.76 15.91
CA SER A 158 -6.29 -1.71 15.10
C SER A 158 -5.93 -1.73 13.61
N LEU A 159 -5.17 -0.73 13.13
CA LEU A 159 -4.69 -0.67 11.75
C LEU A 159 -3.28 -1.27 11.61
N ASP A 160 -2.61 -1.54 12.72
CA ASP A 160 -1.24 -2.05 12.70
C ASP A 160 -1.20 -3.58 12.68
N LEU A 161 -0.36 -4.10 11.81
CA LEU A 161 -0.01 -5.51 11.79
C LEU A 161 0.86 -5.87 13.01
N SER A 162 0.87 -7.15 13.40
CA SER A 162 1.90 -7.66 14.31
C SER A 162 3.30 -7.58 13.67
N SER A 163 4.33 -7.61 14.52
CA SER A 163 5.72 -7.65 14.08
C SER A 163 5.99 -8.85 13.18
N GLU A 164 5.37 -9.99 13.47
CA GLU A 164 5.49 -11.23 12.70
C GLU A 164 4.84 -11.08 11.32
N GLU A 165 3.63 -10.51 11.26
CA GLU A 165 2.91 -10.27 10.01
C GLU A 165 3.68 -9.31 9.10
N VAL A 166 4.12 -8.17 9.61
CA VAL A 166 4.87 -7.20 8.79
C VAL A 166 6.21 -7.78 8.36
N ASN A 167 6.91 -8.52 9.22
CA ASN A 167 8.20 -9.16 8.89
C ASN A 167 8.07 -10.19 7.76
N ARG A 168 6.98 -10.97 7.73
CA ARG A 168 6.72 -11.90 6.62
C ARG A 168 6.56 -11.18 5.28
N VAL A 169 6.02 -9.96 5.31
CA VAL A 169 5.89 -9.12 4.10
C VAL A 169 7.23 -8.53 3.72
N ILE A 170 7.95 -7.87 4.65
CA ILE A 170 9.16 -7.11 4.30
C ILE A 170 10.42 -7.98 4.13
N LYS A 171 10.42 -9.19 4.69
CA LYS A 171 11.48 -10.20 4.59
C LYS A 171 10.83 -11.56 4.29
N PRO A 172 10.28 -11.76 3.07
CA PRO A 172 9.68 -13.04 2.72
C PRO A 172 10.75 -14.13 2.80
N ALA A 173 10.33 -15.34 3.22
CA ALA A 173 11.24 -16.47 3.35
C ALA A 173 11.94 -16.73 2.01
N ASP A 174 13.28 -16.75 2.02
CA ASP A 174 14.05 -17.04 0.82
C ASP A 174 13.99 -18.54 0.52
N LEU A 175 13.07 -18.92 -0.37
CA LEU A 175 12.90 -20.30 -0.83
C LEU A 175 14.08 -20.79 -1.68
N ARG A 176 15.01 -19.92 -2.11
CA ARG A 176 16.17 -20.33 -2.90
C ARG A 176 17.06 -21.32 -2.15
N ILE A 177 17.24 -21.10 -0.84
CA ILE A 177 18.06 -21.97 0.01
C ILE A 177 17.48 -23.38 0.10
N PRO A 178 16.22 -23.61 0.53
CA PRO A 178 15.65 -24.95 0.59
C PRO A 178 15.53 -25.62 -0.79
N ILE A 179 15.24 -24.85 -1.86
CA ILE A 179 15.19 -25.38 -3.23
C ILE A 179 16.58 -25.85 -3.69
N MET A 180 17.63 -25.06 -3.46
CA MET A 180 19.01 -25.42 -3.80
C MET A 180 19.46 -26.68 -3.04
N LEU A 181 19.10 -26.78 -1.75
CA LEU A 181 19.41 -27.93 -0.92
C LEU A 181 18.68 -29.20 -1.40
N ALA A 182 17.41 -29.08 -1.77
CA ALA A 182 16.64 -30.18 -2.35
C ALA A 182 17.23 -30.66 -3.69
N LEU A 183 17.67 -29.74 -4.56
CA LEU A 183 18.34 -30.06 -5.82
C LEU A 183 19.67 -30.78 -5.60
N LEU A 184 20.48 -30.35 -4.63
CA LEU A 184 21.74 -31.02 -4.27
C LEU A 184 21.51 -32.47 -3.79
N VAL A 185 20.50 -32.68 -2.94
CA VAL A 185 20.12 -34.02 -2.46
C VAL A 185 19.67 -34.90 -3.63
N LEU A 186 18.87 -34.36 -4.55
CA LEU A 186 18.42 -35.07 -5.75
C LEU A 186 19.61 -35.50 -6.63
N ILE A 187 20.54 -34.59 -6.91
CA ILE A 187 21.75 -34.88 -7.71
C ILE A 187 22.60 -35.96 -7.05
N ALA A 188 22.82 -35.86 -5.73
CA ALA A 188 23.57 -36.87 -4.99
C ALA A 188 22.91 -38.26 -5.05
N ALA A 189 21.59 -38.32 -4.90
CA ALA A 189 20.83 -39.57 -5.01
C ALA A 189 20.96 -40.21 -6.41
N VAL A 190 20.89 -39.40 -7.48
CA VAL A 190 21.08 -39.88 -8.86
C VAL A 190 22.50 -40.41 -9.07
N ILE A 191 23.52 -39.72 -8.59
CA ILE A 191 24.93 -40.17 -8.70
C ILE A 191 25.14 -41.49 -7.96
N ILE A 192 24.61 -41.61 -6.73
CA ILE A 192 24.70 -42.84 -5.93
C ILE A 192 23.99 -43.99 -6.65
N PHE A 193 22.78 -43.75 -7.15
CA PHE A 193 22.01 -44.73 -7.89
C PHE A 193 22.77 -45.22 -9.13
N LEU A 194 23.24 -44.31 -9.99
CA LEU A 194 24.02 -44.64 -11.19
C LEU A 194 25.29 -45.43 -10.85
N ARG A 195 26.06 -45.00 -9.84
CA ARG A 195 27.23 -45.75 -9.36
C ARG A 195 26.87 -47.15 -8.88
N PHE A 196 25.74 -47.30 -8.20
CA PHE A 196 25.26 -48.60 -7.74
C PHE A 196 24.84 -49.50 -8.91
N THR A 197 24.12 -48.98 -9.91
CA THR A 197 23.70 -49.75 -11.09
C THR A 197 24.90 -50.21 -11.93
N ILE A 198 25.86 -49.31 -12.19
CA ILE A 198 27.08 -49.63 -12.95
C ILE A 198 27.90 -50.72 -12.25
N ARG A 199 28.11 -50.60 -10.92
CA ARG A 199 28.83 -51.62 -10.13
C ARG A 199 28.12 -52.98 -10.12
N ARG A 200 26.79 -53.01 -10.23
CA ARG A 200 26.01 -54.24 -10.32
C ARG A 200 26.12 -54.90 -11.70
N GLN A 201 26.20 -54.11 -12.77
CA GLN A 201 26.42 -54.62 -14.12
C GLN A 201 27.84 -55.17 -14.30
N ALA A 202 28.86 -54.55 -13.69
CA ALA A 202 30.24 -55.03 -13.76
C ALA A 202 30.54 -56.31 -12.94
N ARG A 203 29.58 -56.81 -12.15
CA ARG A 203 29.71 -58.05 -11.35
C ARG A 203 28.89 -59.22 -11.91
N LYS A 204 28.17 -59.02 -13.01
CA LYS A 204 27.53 -60.08 -13.79
C LYS A 204 28.42 -60.41 -14.99
#